data_AF-A0A416VG59-F1
#
_entry.id   AF-A0A416VG59-F1
#
_cell.length_a   1.000
_cell.length_b   1.000
_cell.length_c   1.000
_cell.angle_alpha   90.00
_cell.angle_beta   90.00
_cell.angle_gamma   90.00
#
_symmetry.space_group_name_H-M   'P 1'
#
loop_
_entity.id
_entity.type
_entity.pdbx_description
1 polymer ?
#
loop_
_entity_poly.entity_id
_entity_poly.type
_entity_poly.pdbx_seq_one_letter_code
_entity_poly.pdbx_strand_id
1 'polypeptide(L)'
;PKTAFTNGYHYRLTLPGGDYTVLSWCNGGTAWLSDAFIPGVTTLEEARMKLTVAPTSNESAYKVPDMPESLFFGRTREEKVHVKNGKTVHDSIDLLRVTNDVRVRIRWKDHDGIYCTYKGHEDNTLPYLEIKNGEYDFTCRPLRERFLTYMPQLLPSEEESPVDYASVRADFRVGRLMSEGSTAKLSVGEVSPDGSVTRRYTRSLVELIRLTGHYDTQEQLDREDHFNVDIDFCCLDSDHTHGDSWSVLGIVINGWVISDLQSEL
;
A
#
# COMPACT_ATOMS: atom_id res chain seq x y z
N PRO A 1 -26.37 -4.34 -4.75
CA PRO A 1 -25.60 -3.54 -5.74
C PRO A 1 -25.23 -2.16 -5.16
N LYS A 2 -23.94 -1.88 -4.95
CA LYS A 2 -23.48 -0.54 -4.58
C LYS A 2 -23.48 0.31 -5.85
N THR A 3 -24.27 1.38 -5.87
CA THR A 3 -24.39 2.28 -7.03
C THR A 3 -23.12 3.11 -7.14
N ALA A 4 -22.47 3.11 -8.31
CA ALA A 4 -21.34 3.98 -8.57
C ALA A 4 -21.79 5.46 -8.52
N PHE A 5 -20.90 6.35 -8.06
CA PHE A 5 -21.13 7.78 -8.23
C PHE A 5 -21.13 8.10 -9.72
N THR A 6 -22.19 8.74 -10.19
CA THR A 6 -22.27 9.32 -11.54
C THR A 6 -21.79 10.77 -11.50
N ASN A 7 -21.34 11.29 -12.64
CA ASN A 7 -21.08 12.73 -12.76
C ASN A 7 -22.30 13.55 -12.31
N GLY A 8 -22.06 14.56 -11.46
CA GLY A 8 -23.13 15.35 -10.84
C GLY A 8 -23.85 14.65 -9.68
N TYR A 9 -23.26 13.62 -9.07
CA TYR A 9 -23.80 13.02 -7.86
C TYR A 9 -23.87 14.04 -6.73
N HIS A 10 -25.04 14.16 -6.11
CA HIS A 10 -25.26 14.96 -4.91
C HIS A 10 -25.99 14.13 -3.86
N TYR A 11 -25.51 14.18 -2.62
CA TYR A 11 -26.22 13.63 -1.48
C TYR A 11 -26.90 14.76 -0.72
N ARG A 12 -28.24 14.70 -0.62
CA ARG A 12 -29.02 15.75 0.04
C ARG A 12 -29.25 15.42 1.51
N LEU A 13 -28.79 16.31 2.38
CA LEU A 13 -29.03 16.25 3.82
C LEU A 13 -30.02 17.35 4.23
N THR A 14 -30.94 17.02 5.13
CA THR A 14 -31.82 18.00 5.78
C THR A 14 -31.31 18.22 7.19
N LEU A 15 -30.76 19.40 7.45
CA LEU A 15 -30.19 19.78 8.74
C LEU A 15 -30.86 21.06 9.26
N PRO A 16 -30.98 21.24 10.58
CA PRO A 16 -31.28 22.54 11.17
C PRO A 16 -30.23 23.59 10.78
N GLY A 17 -30.56 24.87 10.96
CA GLY A 17 -29.59 25.94 10.82
C GLY A 17 -28.45 25.78 11.85
N GLY A 18 -27.21 25.87 11.38
CA GLY A 18 -26.02 25.65 12.19
C GLY A 18 -24.77 25.42 11.35
N ASP A 19 -23.66 25.17 12.05
CA ASP A 19 -22.35 24.96 11.44
C ASP A 19 -21.92 23.51 11.58
N TYR A 20 -21.64 22.86 10.46
CA TYR A 20 -21.39 21.42 10.41
C TYR A 20 -20.03 21.08 9.81
N THR A 21 -19.40 20.04 10.33
CA THR A 21 -18.30 19.35 9.65
C THR A 21 -18.88 18.10 9.02
N VAL A 22 -18.59 17.86 7.74
CA VAL A 22 -19.00 16.64 7.05
C VAL A 22 -17.76 15.81 6.75
N LEU A 23 -17.84 14.53 7.08
CA LEU A 23 -16.78 13.55 6.85
C LEU A 23 -17.38 12.36 6.10
N SER A 24 -16.60 11.78 5.20
CA SER A 24 -16.99 10.64 4.38
C SER A 24 -15.86 9.62 4.30
N TRP A 25 -16.22 8.36 4.53
CA TRP A 25 -15.43 7.20 4.13
C TRP A 25 -16.21 6.45 3.06
N CYS A 26 -15.61 6.26 1.89
CA CYS A 26 -16.25 5.66 0.73
C CYS A 26 -15.55 4.36 0.32
N ASN A 27 -16.35 3.44 -0.23
CA ASN A 27 -15.88 2.17 -0.82
C ASN A 27 -15.14 1.21 0.11
N GLY A 28 -15.20 1.44 1.44
CA GLY A 28 -14.55 0.59 2.45
C GLY A 28 -14.99 -0.89 2.49
N GLY A 29 -16.05 -1.26 1.76
CA GLY A 29 -16.35 -2.68 1.57
C GLY A 29 -16.70 -3.41 2.87
N THR A 30 -16.20 -4.63 3.00
CA THR A 30 -16.16 -5.38 4.27
C THR A 30 -14.78 -5.34 4.93
N ALA A 31 -13.72 -4.95 4.20
CA ALA A 31 -12.39 -4.85 4.80
C ALA A 31 -12.28 -3.65 5.76
N TRP A 32 -12.87 -2.51 5.43
CA TRP A 32 -12.74 -1.28 6.22
C TRP A 32 -14.02 -0.97 6.99
N LEU A 33 -13.91 -0.98 8.32
CA LEU A 33 -15.04 -0.78 9.21
C LEU A 33 -14.77 0.38 10.17
N SER A 34 -15.80 1.19 10.40
CA SER A 34 -15.82 2.18 11.49
C SER A 34 -16.58 1.62 12.68
N ASP A 35 -16.23 2.10 13.87
CA ASP A 35 -17.06 1.90 15.06
C ASP A 35 -18.42 2.59 14.87
N ALA A 36 -19.42 2.15 15.63
CA ALA A 36 -20.77 2.71 15.55
C ALA A 36 -20.80 4.15 16.09
N PHE A 37 -21.36 5.08 15.30
CA PHE A 37 -21.61 6.44 15.73
C PHE A 37 -22.94 6.53 16.49
N ILE A 38 -22.90 7.04 17.72
CA ILE A 38 -24.09 7.29 18.54
C ILE A 38 -24.44 8.78 18.44
N PRO A 39 -25.59 9.15 17.83
CA PRO A 39 -25.98 10.55 17.68
C PRO A 39 -26.02 11.30 19.01
N GLY A 40 -25.37 12.46 19.07
CA GLY A 40 -25.31 13.29 20.27
C GLY A 40 -24.32 12.83 21.35
N VAL A 41 -23.60 11.71 21.13
CA VAL A 41 -22.61 11.17 22.07
C VAL A 41 -21.24 11.09 21.41
N THR A 42 -21.13 10.38 20.28
CA THR A 42 -19.85 10.19 19.61
C THR A 42 -19.36 11.50 19.00
N THR A 43 -18.12 11.85 19.34
CA THR A 43 -17.42 13.04 18.85
C THR A 43 -16.66 12.74 17.56
N LEU A 44 -16.23 13.81 16.86
CA LEU A 44 -15.44 13.66 15.64
C LEU A 44 -14.07 13.06 15.94
N GLU A 45 -13.48 13.41 17.08
CA GLU A 45 -12.18 12.96 17.55
C GLU A 45 -12.16 11.47 17.92
N GLU A 46 -13.32 10.85 18.11
CA GLU A 46 -13.50 9.41 18.33
C GLU A 46 -13.74 8.64 17.03
N ALA A 47 -13.98 9.32 15.91
CA ALA A 47 -14.20 8.66 14.62
C ALA A 47 -12.94 7.91 14.18
N ARG A 48 -13.07 6.59 13.98
CA ARG A 48 -12.00 5.72 13.49
C ARG A 48 -12.46 4.95 12.26
N MET A 49 -11.53 4.71 11.34
CA MET A 49 -11.69 3.75 10.25
C MET A 49 -10.59 2.70 10.35
N LYS A 50 -10.96 1.42 10.45
CA LYS A 50 -10.05 0.32 10.76
C LYS A 50 -10.10 -0.75 9.66
N LEU A 51 -8.93 -1.24 9.28
CA LEU A 51 -8.80 -2.44 8.45
C LEU A 51 -9.08 -3.67 9.31
N THR A 52 -10.00 -4.50 8.85
CA THR A 52 -10.32 -5.79 9.44
C THR A 52 -9.18 -6.76 9.13
N VAL A 53 -8.53 -7.26 10.18
CA VAL A 53 -7.38 -8.15 10.07
C VAL A 53 -7.51 -9.29 11.07
N ALA A 54 -7.10 -10.49 10.66
CA ALA A 54 -7.04 -11.62 11.57
C ALA A 54 -5.72 -11.56 12.37
N PRO A 55 -5.74 -11.73 13.69
CA PRO A 55 -4.53 -11.99 14.45
C PRO A 55 -3.93 -13.31 13.95
N THR A 56 -2.60 -13.37 13.82
CA THR A 56 -1.92 -14.65 13.60
C THR A 56 -1.74 -15.38 14.93
N SER A 57 -1.31 -16.64 14.89
CA SER A 57 -0.94 -17.42 16.09
C SER A 57 0.18 -16.75 16.92
N ASN A 58 0.92 -15.81 16.32
CA ASN A 58 1.77 -14.87 17.02
C ASN A 58 1.00 -13.55 17.24
N GLU A 59 0.65 -13.24 18.49
CA GLU A 59 -0.16 -12.06 18.89
C GLU A 59 0.41 -10.70 18.45
N SER A 60 1.67 -10.67 17.99
CA SER A 60 2.39 -9.47 17.54
C SER A 60 2.29 -9.20 16.03
N ALA A 61 1.80 -10.15 15.23
CA ALA A 61 1.71 -10.02 13.78
C ALA A 61 0.26 -10.18 13.30
N TYR A 62 -0.25 -9.18 12.59
CA TYR A 62 -1.54 -9.23 11.91
C TYR A 62 -1.29 -9.45 10.43
N LYS A 63 -1.92 -10.47 9.85
CA LYS A 63 -1.81 -10.75 8.43
C LYS A 63 -2.99 -10.15 7.70
N VAL A 64 -2.72 -9.46 6.58
CA VAL A 64 -3.73 -9.04 5.61
C VAL A 64 -3.68 -10.07 4.48
N PRO A 65 -4.63 -11.03 4.43
CA PRO A 65 -4.54 -12.16 3.52
C PRO A 65 -4.95 -11.82 2.07
N ASP A 66 -5.80 -10.80 1.89
CA ASP A 66 -6.38 -10.42 0.59
C ASP A 66 -6.07 -8.94 0.28
N MET A 67 -6.18 -8.56 -1.00
CA MET A 67 -6.18 -7.14 -1.38
C MET A 67 -7.46 -6.47 -0.85
N PRO A 68 -7.38 -5.58 0.17
CA PRO A 68 -8.57 -4.93 0.71
C PRO A 68 -9.28 -4.08 -0.36
N GLU A 69 -10.55 -3.72 -0.17
CA GLU A 69 -11.19 -2.77 -1.09
C GLU A 69 -10.51 -1.39 -1.01
N SER A 70 -10.52 -0.65 -2.12
CA SER A 70 -9.97 0.70 -2.13
C SER A 70 -10.78 1.62 -1.22
N LEU A 71 -10.12 2.30 -0.29
CA LEU A 71 -10.75 3.23 0.64
C LEU A 71 -10.56 4.66 0.14
N PHE A 72 -11.62 5.46 0.16
CA PHE A 72 -11.56 6.88 -0.09
C PHE A 72 -12.00 7.65 1.15
N PHE A 73 -11.33 8.76 1.41
CA PHE A 73 -11.60 9.66 2.52
C PHE A 73 -11.89 11.05 2.00
N GLY A 74 -12.88 11.71 2.58
CA GLY A 74 -13.11 13.12 2.35
C GLY A 74 -13.65 13.81 3.58
N ARG A 75 -13.33 15.08 3.72
CA ARG A 75 -13.88 15.94 4.75
C ARG A 75 -14.08 17.33 4.17
N THR A 76 -15.07 18.06 4.67
CA THR A 76 -15.14 19.50 4.46
C THR A 76 -13.81 20.15 4.89
N ARG A 77 -13.45 21.25 4.24
CA ARG A 77 -12.22 22.00 4.57
C ARG A 77 -12.30 22.52 6.01
N GLU A 78 -11.28 23.23 6.48
CA GLU A 78 -11.27 23.80 7.84
C GLU A 78 -12.51 24.67 8.12
N GLU A 79 -13.06 25.28 7.07
CA GLU A 79 -14.34 25.98 7.10
C GLU A 79 -15.52 25.01 7.24
N LYS A 80 -16.41 25.32 8.19
CA LYS A 80 -17.64 24.54 8.42
C LYS A 80 -18.67 24.83 7.35
N VAL A 81 -19.53 23.85 7.08
CA VAL A 81 -20.73 24.03 6.26
C VAL A 81 -21.74 24.85 7.05
N HIS A 82 -21.99 26.08 6.61
CA HIS A 82 -22.92 27.00 7.25
C HIS A 82 -24.35 26.84 6.69
N VAL A 83 -25.18 26.07 7.40
CA VAL A 83 -26.59 25.83 7.02
C VAL A 83 -27.48 26.93 7.60
N LYS A 84 -28.31 27.55 6.74
CA LYS A 84 -29.31 28.54 7.15
C LYS A 84 -30.71 27.97 7.00
N ASN A 85 -31.57 28.20 8.00
CA ASN A 85 -32.96 27.74 7.97
C ASN A 85 -33.67 28.18 6.68
N GLY A 86 -34.34 27.23 6.03
CA GLY A 86 -35.08 27.46 4.78
C GLY A 86 -34.24 27.67 3.52
N LYS A 87 -32.90 27.51 3.59
CA LYS A 87 -32.00 27.64 2.43
C LYS A 87 -31.35 26.31 2.08
N THR A 88 -31.15 26.08 0.78
CA THR A 88 -30.27 25.01 0.29
C THR A 88 -28.86 25.57 0.18
N VAL A 89 -27.90 24.84 0.72
CA VAL A 89 -26.46 25.14 0.60
C VAL A 89 -25.83 24.01 -0.21
N HIS A 90 -24.96 24.37 -1.15
CA HIS A 90 -24.18 23.43 -1.93
C HIS A 90 -22.74 23.48 -1.44
N ASP A 91 -22.19 22.32 -1.13
CA ASP A 91 -20.80 22.15 -0.73
C ASP A 91 -20.24 20.89 -1.40
N SER A 92 -18.92 20.79 -1.48
CA SER A 92 -18.20 19.70 -2.11
C SER A 92 -17.14 19.13 -1.17
N ILE A 93 -17.01 17.79 -1.19
CA ILE A 93 -15.97 17.09 -0.47
C ILE A 93 -15.03 16.47 -1.50
N ASP A 94 -13.79 16.95 -1.49
CA ASP A 94 -12.71 16.34 -2.29
C ASP A 94 -12.33 15.00 -1.64
N LEU A 95 -12.25 13.94 -2.46
CA LEU A 95 -11.90 12.61 -2.00
C LEU A 95 -10.41 12.33 -2.25
N LEU A 96 -9.72 11.92 -1.19
CA LEU A 96 -8.41 11.30 -1.22
C LEU A 96 -8.57 9.78 -1.32
N ARG A 97 -7.86 9.13 -2.24
CA ARG A 97 -7.68 7.67 -2.20
C ARG A 97 -6.68 7.35 -1.09
N VAL A 98 -7.12 6.60 -0.08
CA VAL A 98 -6.31 6.27 1.09
C VAL A 98 -5.42 5.06 0.82
N THR A 99 -5.91 4.11 0.04
CA THR A 99 -5.21 2.86 -0.28
C THR A 99 -4.33 2.99 -1.52
N ASN A 100 -3.13 2.41 -1.47
CA ASN A 100 -2.17 2.39 -2.57
C ASN A 100 -2.02 0.98 -3.13
N ASP A 101 -1.89 0.86 -4.44
CA ASP A 101 -1.58 -0.39 -5.11
C ASP A 101 -0.07 -0.44 -5.36
N VAL A 102 0.59 -1.48 -4.86
CA VAL A 102 2.04 -1.66 -4.99
C VAL A 102 2.27 -2.96 -5.71
N ARG A 103 2.87 -2.90 -6.90
CA ARG A 103 3.33 -4.06 -7.65
C ARG A 103 4.82 -4.22 -7.42
N VAL A 104 5.23 -5.38 -6.93
CA VAL A 104 6.64 -5.73 -6.81
C VAL A 104 6.97 -6.80 -7.85
N ARG A 105 7.97 -6.53 -8.67
CA ARG A 105 8.57 -7.49 -9.58
C ARG A 105 9.98 -7.80 -9.10
N ILE A 106 10.29 -9.08 -8.92
CA ILE A 106 11.63 -9.54 -8.55
C ILE A 106 12.19 -10.35 -9.71
N ARG A 107 13.44 -10.08 -10.07
CA ARG A 107 14.20 -10.79 -11.11
C ARG A 107 15.60 -11.09 -10.62
N TRP A 108 16.26 -12.02 -11.31
CA TRP A 108 17.65 -12.39 -11.05
C TRP A 108 18.46 -12.25 -12.31
N LYS A 109 19.64 -11.65 -12.22
CA LYS A 109 20.61 -11.56 -13.31
C LYS A 109 22.02 -11.80 -12.81
N ASP A 110 22.88 -12.30 -13.67
CA ASP A 110 24.30 -12.47 -13.38
C ASP A 110 25.06 -11.14 -13.43
N HIS A 111 26.38 -11.21 -13.21
CA HIS A 111 27.27 -10.05 -13.26
C HIS A 111 27.41 -9.44 -14.66
N ASP A 112 27.12 -10.21 -15.71
CA ASP A 112 27.09 -9.75 -17.10
C ASP A 112 25.74 -9.11 -17.48
N GLY A 113 24.78 -9.14 -16.55
CA GLY A 113 23.44 -8.56 -16.72
C GLY A 113 22.46 -9.47 -17.45
N ILE A 114 22.80 -10.75 -17.63
CA ILE A 114 21.94 -11.75 -18.27
C ILE A 114 20.95 -12.27 -17.23
N TYR A 115 19.66 -12.22 -17.55
CA TYR A 115 18.62 -12.73 -16.65
C TYR A 115 18.69 -14.25 -16.52
N CYS A 116 18.62 -14.73 -15.28
CA CYS A 116 18.63 -16.14 -14.94
C CYS A 116 17.29 -16.80 -15.30
N THR A 117 17.33 -18.06 -15.75
CA THR A 117 16.14 -18.82 -16.16
C THR A 117 15.72 -19.90 -15.14
N TYR A 118 16.42 -20.02 -14.02
CA TYR A 118 16.14 -21.04 -13.01
C TYR A 118 14.88 -20.73 -12.20
N LYS A 119 13.82 -21.51 -12.44
CA LYS A 119 12.51 -21.33 -11.80
C LYS A 119 12.51 -21.56 -10.29
N GLY A 120 13.54 -22.19 -9.72
CA GLY A 120 13.67 -22.31 -8.26
C GLY A 120 13.75 -20.96 -7.54
N HIS A 121 14.18 -19.88 -8.22
CA HIS A 121 14.03 -18.54 -7.66
C HIS A 121 12.56 -18.14 -7.47
N GLU A 122 11.70 -18.43 -8.46
CA GLU A 122 10.28 -18.09 -8.41
C GLU A 122 9.58 -18.87 -7.29
N ASP A 123 9.84 -20.18 -7.23
CA ASP A 123 9.21 -21.10 -6.28
C ASP A 123 9.58 -20.79 -4.82
N ASN A 124 10.79 -20.29 -4.59
CA ASN A 124 11.33 -20.07 -3.25
C ASN A 124 11.32 -18.59 -2.83
N THR A 125 10.62 -17.70 -3.53
CA THR A 125 10.63 -16.27 -3.20
C THR A 125 9.26 -15.77 -2.75
N LEU A 126 9.22 -15.12 -1.59
CA LEU A 126 8.01 -14.51 -1.05
C LEU A 126 8.26 -13.05 -0.65
N PRO A 127 7.85 -12.06 -1.47
CA PRO A 127 7.80 -10.68 -1.04
C PRO A 127 6.63 -10.44 -0.09
N TYR A 128 6.80 -9.51 0.85
CA TYR A 128 5.73 -9.03 1.73
C TYR A 128 6.00 -7.60 2.21
N LEU A 129 4.93 -6.89 2.58
CA LEU A 129 5.01 -5.53 3.08
C LEU A 129 4.62 -5.47 4.56
N GLU A 130 5.45 -4.83 5.39
CA GLU A 130 5.15 -4.58 6.80
C GLU A 130 4.88 -3.10 7.02
N ILE A 131 3.65 -2.72 7.42
CA ILE A 131 3.27 -1.30 7.55
C ILE A 131 2.31 -1.08 8.72
N LYS A 132 2.40 0.07 9.41
CA LYS A 132 1.47 0.50 10.46
C LYS A 132 0.36 1.43 9.93
N ASN A 133 -0.38 1.01 8.90
CA ASN A 133 -1.37 1.86 8.20
C ASN A 133 -2.76 1.20 8.08
N GLY A 134 -3.22 0.57 9.15
CA GLY A 134 -4.53 -0.11 9.21
C GLY A 134 -5.60 0.57 10.05
N GLU A 135 -5.35 1.77 10.56
CA GLU A 135 -6.31 2.51 11.38
C GLU A 135 -6.09 4.01 11.20
N TYR A 136 -7.18 4.74 10.97
CA TYR A 136 -7.15 6.17 10.67
C TYR A 136 -8.09 6.96 11.57
N ASP A 137 -7.66 8.16 11.95
CA ASP A 137 -8.52 9.16 12.59
C ASP A 137 -9.36 9.96 11.57
N PHE A 138 -10.13 10.91 12.08
CA PHE A 138 -10.96 11.83 11.28
C PHE A 138 -10.17 12.84 10.43
N THR A 139 -8.84 12.84 10.52
CA THR A 139 -7.92 13.60 9.66
C THR A 139 -7.20 12.71 8.65
N CYS A 140 -7.57 11.43 8.60
CA CYS A 140 -6.95 10.40 7.78
C CYS A 140 -5.46 10.20 8.07
N ARG A 141 -5.03 10.46 9.32
CA ARG A 141 -3.68 10.11 9.78
C ARG A 141 -3.67 8.69 10.34
N PRO A 142 -2.63 7.89 10.04
CA PRO A 142 -2.53 6.56 10.59
C PRO A 142 -2.28 6.61 12.10
N LEU A 143 -3.02 5.81 12.87
CA LEU A 143 -2.90 5.70 14.32
C LEU A 143 -2.40 4.32 14.78
N ARG A 144 -2.28 3.36 13.86
CA ARG A 144 -1.99 1.97 14.24
C ARG A 144 -0.61 1.85 14.87
N GLU A 145 -0.51 1.19 16.02
CA GLU A 145 0.78 1.01 16.71
C GLU A 145 1.52 -0.27 16.29
N ARG A 146 0.79 -1.29 15.85
CA ARG A 146 1.32 -2.61 15.48
C ARG A 146 1.40 -2.77 13.97
N PHE A 147 2.41 -3.50 13.50
CA PHE A 147 2.58 -3.79 12.08
C PHE A 147 1.47 -4.68 11.55
N LEU A 148 1.05 -4.39 10.33
CA LEU A 148 0.34 -5.30 9.44
C LEU A 148 1.35 -5.90 8.47
N THR A 149 1.29 -7.21 8.29
CA THR A 149 1.98 -7.91 7.21
C THR A 149 0.99 -8.12 6.07
N TYR A 150 1.13 -7.32 5.02
CA TYR A 150 0.40 -7.48 3.77
C TYR A 150 1.06 -8.59 2.96
N MET A 151 0.28 -9.63 2.67
CA MET A 151 0.70 -10.69 1.78
C MET A 151 0.29 -10.37 0.35
N PRO A 152 1.10 -10.74 -0.65
CA PRO A 152 0.78 -10.43 -2.03
C PRO A 152 -0.27 -11.37 -2.59
N GLN A 153 -0.96 -10.89 -3.62
CA GLN A 153 -1.44 -11.77 -4.66
C GLN A 153 -0.25 -12.10 -5.58
N LEU A 154 0.25 -13.34 -5.49
CA LEU A 154 1.26 -13.83 -6.42
C LEU A 154 0.60 -14.13 -7.76
N LEU A 155 1.18 -13.61 -8.84
CA LEU A 155 0.72 -13.81 -10.20
C LEU A 155 1.83 -14.46 -11.03
N PRO A 156 1.49 -15.34 -11.99
CA PRO A 156 2.47 -15.93 -12.88
C PRO A 156 3.21 -14.83 -13.66
N SER A 157 4.49 -15.06 -13.94
CA SER A 157 5.37 -14.10 -14.61
C SER A 157 5.07 -13.90 -16.11
N GLU A 158 4.25 -14.77 -16.70
CA GLU A 158 4.20 -15.02 -18.15
C GLU A 158 3.56 -13.92 -19.03
N GLU A 159 3.04 -12.81 -18.51
CA GLU A 159 2.27 -11.86 -19.33
C GLU A 159 3.07 -10.67 -19.93
N GLU A 160 4.33 -10.41 -19.54
CA GLU A 160 5.00 -9.15 -19.91
C GLU A 160 6.34 -9.26 -20.66
N SER A 161 6.91 -10.45 -20.90
CA SER A 161 8.19 -10.56 -21.61
C SER A 161 8.29 -11.82 -22.49
N PRO A 162 8.79 -11.73 -23.74
CA PRO A 162 9.00 -12.87 -24.63
C PRO A 162 10.21 -13.75 -24.24
N VAL A 163 10.84 -13.49 -23.08
CA VAL A 163 12.06 -14.15 -22.62
C VAL A 163 11.74 -14.93 -21.36
N ASP A 164 11.99 -16.25 -21.38
CA ASP A 164 11.75 -17.17 -20.26
C ASP A 164 12.84 -17.00 -19.18
N TYR A 165 12.74 -15.91 -18.40
CA TYR A 165 13.57 -15.71 -17.21
C TYR A 165 12.76 -15.89 -15.94
N ALA A 166 13.46 -16.19 -14.85
CA ALA A 166 12.92 -16.33 -13.51
C ALA A 166 12.43 -14.96 -13.00
N SER A 167 11.14 -14.84 -12.68
CA SER A 167 10.62 -13.65 -12.02
C SER A 167 9.39 -13.90 -11.15
N VAL A 168 9.26 -13.09 -10.10
CA VAL A 168 8.09 -13.08 -9.21
C VAL A 168 7.36 -11.77 -9.40
N ARG A 169 6.05 -11.84 -9.66
CA ARG A 169 5.15 -10.69 -9.58
C ARG A 169 4.23 -10.80 -8.37
N ALA A 170 4.24 -9.76 -7.57
CA ALA A 170 3.52 -9.67 -6.31
C ALA A 170 2.74 -8.36 -6.25
N ASP A 171 1.43 -8.45 -6.38
CA ASP A 171 0.54 -7.29 -6.30
C ASP A 171 0.01 -7.15 -4.86
N PHE A 172 0.11 -5.95 -4.30
CA PHE A 172 -0.36 -5.59 -2.98
C PHE A 172 -1.35 -4.43 -3.07
N ARG A 173 -2.30 -4.37 -2.13
CA ARG A 173 -2.99 -3.13 -1.81
C ARG A 173 -2.83 -2.82 -0.34
N VAL A 174 -2.23 -1.66 -0.07
CA VAL A 174 -1.87 -1.21 1.27
C VAL A 174 -2.64 0.04 1.64
N GLY A 175 -2.62 0.42 2.92
CA GLY A 175 -3.15 1.70 3.36
C GLY A 175 -2.34 2.91 2.85
N ARG A 176 -2.54 4.07 3.47
CA ARG A 176 -1.86 5.31 3.12
C ARG A 176 -0.36 5.18 3.37
N LEU A 177 0.43 5.68 2.43
CA LEU A 177 1.87 5.82 2.58
C LEU A 177 2.17 7.24 3.08
N MET A 178 2.95 7.33 4.16
CA MET A 178 3.31 8.62 4.75
C MET A 178 4.72 9.00 4.30
N SER A 179 4.90 10.22 3.79
CA SER A 179 6.20 10.77 3.40
C SER A 179 7.15 10.86 4.59
N GLU A 180 6.66 11.41 5.69
CA GLU A 180 7.37 11.56 6.96
C GLU A 180 6.89 10.54 7.99
N GLY A 181 7.83 9.95 8.74
CA GLY A 181 7.50 8.93 9.74
C GLY A 181 6.94 7.62 9.15
N SER A 182 7.19 7.35 7.87
CA SER A 182 6.75 6.10 7.23
C SER A 182 7.25 4.89 7.97
N THR A 183 6.39 3.87 8.05
CA THR A 183 6.75 2.56 8.60
C THR A 183 6.78 1.49 7.53
N ALA A 184 6.56 1.85 6.26
CA ALA A 184 6.40 0.88 5.20
C ALA A 184 7.72 0.19 4.85
N LYS A 185 7.79 -1.13 5.09
CA LYS A 185 8.96 -1.95 4.79
C LYS A 185 8.62 -2.96 3.71
N LEU A 186 9.36 -2.93 2.60
CA LEU A 186 9.39 -3.99 1.60
C LEU A 186 10.40 -5.02 2.03
N SER A 187 9.95 -6.27 2.19
CA SER A 187 10.80 -7.40 2.50
C SER A 187 10.68 -8.50 1.46
N VAL A 188 11.77 -9.20 1.21
CA VAL A 188 11.81 -10.40 0.38
C VAL A 188 12.33 -11.54 1.24
N GLY A 189 11.54 -12.61 1.33
CA GLY A 189 11.90 -13.83 2.02
C GLY A 189 12.21 -14.96 1.05
N GLU A 190 13.15 -15.81 1.42
CA GLU A 190 13.38 -17.11 0.82
C GLU A 190 12.55 -18.17 1.55
N VAL A 191 11.81 -18.98 0.81
CA VAL A 191 10.96 -20.05 1.30
C VAL A 191 11.73 -21.36 1.25
N SER A 192 11.93 -21.97 2.41
CA SER A 192 12.54 -23.29 2.53
C SER A 192 11.53 -24.39 2.13
N PRO A 193 11.98 -25.62 1.82
CA PRO A 193 11.08 -26.74 1.50
C PRO A 193 10.08 -27.10 2.61
N ASP A 194 10.36 -26.75 3.87
CA ASP A 194 9.46 -26.92 5.01
C ASP A 194 8.42 -25.79 5.16
N GLY A 195 8.42 -24.81 4.25
CA GLY A 195 7.54 -23.65 4.25
C GLY A 195 8.00 -22.51 5.18
N SER A 196 9.13 -22.65 5.87
CA SER A 196 9.71 -21.55 6.65
C SER A 196 10.21 -20.44 5.75
N VAL A 197 10.06 -19.18 6.20
CA VAL A 197 10.47 -18.00 5.42
C VAL A 197 11.64 -17.32 6.11
N THR A 198 12.80 -17.29 5.45
CA THR A 198 13.98 -16.56 5.89
C THR A 198 14.03 -15.21 5.19
N ARG A 199 13.99 -14.11 5.95
CA ARG A 199 14.10 -12.74 5.40
C ARG A 199 15.50 -12.52 4.82
N ARG A 200 15.59 -12.25 3.52
CA ARG A 200 16.85 -12.02 2.79
C ARG A 200 17.11 -10.55 2.49
N TYR A 201 16.05 -9.79 2.25
CA TYR A 201 16.13 -8.35 1.96
C TYR A 201 15.03 -7.60 2.70
N THR A 202 15.35 -6.40 3.20
CA THR A 202 14.37 -5.44 3.74
C THR A 202 14.84 -4.02 3.53
N ARG A 203 13.97 -3.17 2.98
CA ARG A 203 14.16 -1.71 2.87
C ARG A 203 12.88 -0.93 3.12
N SER A 204 13.03 0.35 3.42
CA SER A 204 11.92 1.29 3.50
C SER A 204 11.35 1.52 2.11
N LEU A 205 10.08 1.16 1.89
CA LEU A 205 9.42 1.35 0.60
C LEU A 205 9.31 2.83 0.23
N VAL A 206 8.94 3.68 1.19
CA VAL A 206 8.75 5.12 0.93
C VAL A 206 10.10 5.81 0.70
N GLU A 207 11.17 5.39 1.37
CA GLU A 207 12.50 5.92 1.11
C GLU A 207 12.95 5.60 -0.32
N LEU A 208 12.78 4.35 -0.77
CA LEU A 208 13.05 3.97 -2.16
C LEU A 208 12.23 4.79 -3.16
N ILE A 209 10.93 4.98 -2.89
CA ILE A 209 10.06 5.82 -3.73
C ILE A 209 10.57 7.26 -3.79
N ARG A 210 11.00 7.83 -2.66
CA ARG A 210 11.53 9.20 -2.59
C ARG A 210 12.90 9.35 -3.26
N LEU A 211 13.76 8.32 -3.22
CA LEU A 211 15.05 8.34 -3.93
C LEU A 211 14.91 8.46 -5.46
N THR A 212 13.70 8.30 -6.01
CA THR A 212 13.43 8.66 -7.41
C THR A 212 13.47 10.17 -7.67
N GLY A 213 13.27 11.00 -6.65
CA GLY A 213 13.16 12.46 -6.76
C GLY A 213 11.81 12.98 -7.28
N HIS A 214 10.80 12.11 -7.42
CA HIS A 214 9.48 12.45 -7.98
C HIS A 214 8.33 12.48 -6.96
N TYR A 215 8.57 11.97 -5.75
CA TYR A 215 7.53 11.73 -4.73
C TYR A 215 7.94 12.22 -3.33
N ASP A 216 8.57 13.39 -3.25
CA ASP A 216 9.18 13.90 -2.01
C ASP A 216 8.19 14.44 -0.98
N THR A 217 6.97 14.76 -1.40
CA THR A 217 5.94 15.37 -0.55
C THR A 217 4.78 14.41 -0.29
N GLN A 218 4.05 14.64 0.82
CA GLN A 218 2.83 13.88 1.11
C GLN A 218 1.78 14.00 -0.01
N GLU A 219 1.65 15.18 -0.63
CA GLU A 219 0.69 15.38 -1.72
C GLU A 219 1.03 14.53 -2.95
N GLN A 220 2.30 14.39 -3.30
CA GLN A 220 2.72 13.54 -4.42
C GLN A 220 2.42 12.06 -4.14
N LEU A 221 2.70 11.58 -2.93
CA LEU A 221 2.34 10.20 -2.52
C LEU A 221 0.83 9.98 -2.44
N ASP A 222 0.05 11.00 -2.09
CA ASP A 222 -1.41 10.91 -2.01
C ASP A 222 -2.10 10.96 -3.39
N ARG A 223 -1.44 11.57 -4.39
CA ARG A 223 -1.94 11.67 -5.77
C ARG A 223 -1.62 10.45 -6.62
N GLU A 224 -0.50 9.79 -6.35
CA GLU A 224 -0.11 8.54 -6.98
C GLU A 224 -0.72 7.36 -6.23
N ASP A 225 -1.54 6.57 -6.90
CA ASP A 225 -2.19 5.42 -6.29
C ASP A 225 -1.61 4.08 -6.74
N HIS A 226 -0.61 4.09 -7.64
CA HIS A 226 0.07 2.90 -8.14
C HIS A 226 1.61 3.07 -8.10
N PHE A 227 2.29 2.12 -7.46
CA PHE A 227 3.74 2.03 -7.45
C PHE A 227 4.20 0.69 -8.01
N ASN A 228 4.87 0.71 -9.15
CA ASN A 228 5.56 -0.44 -9.73
C ASN A 228 7.01 -0.42 -9.25
N VAL A 229 7.43 -1.46 -8.55
CA VAL A 229 8.76 -1.62 -7.93
C VAL A 229 9.41 -2.86 -8.54
N ASP A 230 10.37 -2.64 -9.43
CA ASP A 230 11.18 -3.71 -10.02
C ASP A 230 12.51 -3.81 -9.26
N ILE A 231 12.85 -4.99 -8.76
CA ILE A 231 14.11 -5.29 -8.05
C ILE A 231 14.85 -6.39 -8.80
N ASP A 232 16.11 -6.13 -9.13
CA ASP A 232 17.03 -7.13 -9.67
C ASP A 232 17.99 -7.59 -8.57
N PHE A 233 18.01 -8.90 -8.28
CA PHE A 233 19.02 -9.52 -7.44
C PHE A 233 20.14 -10.15 -8.28
N CYS A 234 21.33 -10.25 -7.68
CA CYS A 234 22.49 -10.91 -8.26
C CYS A 234 22.41 -12.43 -8.06
N CYS A 235 22.42 -13.16 -9.19
CA CYS A 235 22.68 -14.59 -9.25
C CYS A 235 24.18 -14.79 -9.53
N LEU A 236 24.90 -15.49 -8.65
CA LEU A 236 26.37 -15.57 -8.75
C LEU A 236 26.86 -16.37 -9.97
N ASP A 237 26.05 -17.29 -10.48
CA ASP A 237 26.29 -18.00 -11.72
C ASP A 237 24.98 -18.59 -12.30
N SER A 238 24.84 -18.56 -13.63
CA SER A 238 23.67 -19.11 -14.35
C SER A 238 23.46 -20.62 -14.12
N ASP A 239 24.52 -21.31 -13.69
CA ASP A 239 24.54 -22.75 -13.42
C ASP A 239 24.24 -23.08 -11.94
N HIS A 240 23.99 -22.06 -11.10
CA HIS A 240 23.63 -22.17 -9.68
C HIS A 240 24.61 -22.96 -8.81
N THR A 241 25.89 -23.00 -9.16
CA THR A 241 26.90 -23.73 -8.39
C THR A 241 27.44 -22.93 -7.20
N HIS A 242 27.25 -21.61 -7.19
CA HIS A 242 27.76 -20.72 -6.15
C HIS A 242 26.69 -20.13 -5.22
N GLY A 243 25.41 -20.37 -5.52
CA GLY A 243 24.27 -19.94 -4.71
C GLY A 243 23.91 -18.45 -4.91
N ASP A 244 22.78 -18.06 -4.35
CA ASP A 244 22.25 -16.71 -4.53
C ASP A 244 22.79 -15.74 -3.49
N SER A 245 23.31 -14.60 -3.96
CA SER A 245 23.86 -13.57 -3.07
C SER A 245 22.79 -12.70 -2.41
N TRP A 246 21.56 -12.71 -2.94
CA TRP A 246 20.47 -11.76 -2.57
C TRP A 246 20.91 -10.29 -2.57
N SER A 247 22.00 -9.98 -3.27
CA SER A 247 22.54 -8.63 -3.39
C SER A 247 21.78 -7.89 -4.48
N VAL A 248 21.32 -6.68 -4.19
CA VAL A 248 20.54 -5.89 -5.13
C VAL A 248 21.46 -5.28 -6.18
N LEU A 249 21.15 -5.53 -7.45
CA LEU A 249 21.85 -4.96 -8.61
C LEU A 249 21.16 -3.70 -9.16
N GLY A 250 19.88 -3.55 -8.90
CA GLY A 250 19.10 -2.42 -9.42
C GLY A 250 17.69 -2.39 -8.85
N ILE A 251 17.18 -1.19 -8.65
CA ILE A 251 15.77 -0.95 -8.32
C ILE A 251 15.24 0.12 -9.26
N VAL A 252 14.06 -0.13 -9.82
CA VAL A 252 13.31 0.82 -10.64
C VAL A 252 11.94 1.02 -10.03
N ILE A 253 11.54 2.27 -9.83
CA ILE A 253 10.21 2.61 -9.31
C ILE A 253 9.49 3.52 -10.30
N ASN A 254 8.33 3.06 -10.80
CA ASN A 254 7.53 3.77 -11.82
C ASN A 254 8.36 4.22 -13.04
N GLY A 255 9.34 3.39 -13.43
CA GLY A 255 10.25 3.65 -14.55
C GLY A 255 11.51 4.46 -14.20
N TRP A 256 11.63 4.98 -12.97
CA TRP A 256 12.80 5.73 -12.51
C TRP A 256 13.82 4.81 -11.82
N VAL A 257 15.06 4.82 -12.31
CA VAL A 257 16.16 4.06 -11.72
C VAL A 257 16.63 4.73 -10.44
N ILE A 258 16.73 3.98 -9.35
CA ILE A 258 17.32 4.45 -8.09
C ILE A 258 18.84 4.42 -8.24
N SER A 259 19.46 5.59 -8.24
CA SER A 259 20.89 5.77 -8.51
C SER A 259 21.80 5.56 -7.29
N ASP A 260 21.25 5.63 -6.07
CA ASP A 260 21.99 5.54 -4.81
C ASP A 260 21.84 4.16 -4.13
N LEU A 261 22.23 3.10 -4.84
CA LEU A 261 22.39 1.76 -4.25
C LEU A 261 23.82 1.56 -3.69
N GLN A 262 24.68 2.58 -3.77
CA GLN A 262 26.14 2.48 -3.55
C GLN A 262 26.56 2.24 -2.09
N SER A 263 25.64 2.26 -1.13
CA SER A 263 25.94 1.88 0.26
C SER A 263 25.80 0.37 0.52
N GLU A 264 25.48 -0.44 -0.50
CA GLU A 264 25.07 -1.85 -0.36
C GLU A 264 26.01 -2.88 -1.02
N LEU A 265 27.24 -2.46 -1.39
CA LEU A 265 28.35 -3.34 -1.80
C LEU A 265 29.40 -3.47 -0.68
#